data_AF-A0A314YFY5-F1
#
_entry.id   AF-A0A314YFY5-F1
#
_cell.length_a   1.000
_cell.length_b   1.000
_cell.length_c   1.000
_cell.angle_alpha   90.00
_cell.angle_beta   90.00
_cell.angle_gamma   90.00
#
_symmetry.space_group_name_H-M   'P 1'
#
loop_
_entity.id
_entity.type
_entity.pdbx_description
1 polymer ?
#
loop_
_entity_poly.entity_id
_entity_poly.type
_entity_poly.pdbx_seq_one_letter_code
_entity_poly.pdbx_strand_id
1 'polypeptide(L)'
;MQPVSITIDASGNEFKHYQSGVFSPTDCGTNQNHAVTVVGYGTTEDGTKYWLLKNQWGESWGENGYMKISLRDAGAPGGVCGLAQYALYPTA
;
A
#
# COMPACT_ATOMS: atom_id res chain seq x y z
N MET A 1 -9.74 2.10 -14.61
CA MET A 1 -8.58 2.43 -13.76
C MET A 1 -7.36 1.86 -14.44
N GLN A 2 -6.28 2.64 -14.55
CA GLN A 2 -4.98 2.14 -14.97
C GLN A 2 -4.12 1.87 -13.72
N PRO A 3 -3.21 0.89 -13.74
CA PRO A 3 -2.24 0.71 -12.68
C PRO A 3 -1.39 1.97 -12.46
N VAL A 4 -1.10 2.30 -11.22
CA VAL A 4 -0.30 3.47 -10.84
C VAL A 4 0.91 3.00 -10.03
N SER A 5 2.10 3.39 -10.45
CA SER A 5 3.32 3.15 -9.69
C SER A 5 3.41 4.17 -8.56
N ILE A 6 3.69 3.69 -7.35
CA ILE A 6 3.84 4.54 -6.16
C ILE A 6 5.11 4.18 -5.39
N THR A 7 5.54 5.06 -4.50
CA THR A 7 6.55 4.74 -3.49
C THR A 7 5.97 4.79 -2.07
N ILE A 8 6.47 3.92 -1.19
CA ILE A 8 6.06 3.80 0.21
C ILE A 8 7.29 3.65 1.11
N ASP A 9 7.12 3.95 2.39
CA ASP A 9 8.07 3.53 3.43
C ASP A 9 7.79 2.06 3.83
N ALA A 10 8.67 1.16 3.40
CA ALA A 10 8.64 -0.27 3.71
C ALA A 10 9.67 -0.67 4.78
N SER A 11 10.21 0.28 5.55
CA SER A 11 11.23 0.00 6.58
C SER A 11 10.66 -0.71 7.80
N GLY A 12 9.37 -0.52 8.09
CA GLY A 12 8.64 -1.12 9.20
C GLY A 12 8.66 -2.64 9.20
N ASN A 13 8.69 -3.23 10.39
CA ASN A 13 8.62 -4.68 10.57
C ASN A 13 7.23 -5.20 10.24
N GLU A 14 6.17 -4.43 10.48
CA GLU A 14 4.79 -4.82 10.11
C GLU A 14 4.66 -5.00 8.59
N PHE A 15 5.31 -4.13 7.79
CA PHE A 15 5.31 -4.27 6.32
C PHE A 15 6.06 -5.53 5.88
N LYS A 16 7.28 -5.74 6.42
CA LYS A 16 8.14 -6.89 6.06
C LYS A 16 7.46 -8.24 6.30
N HIS A 17 6.67 -8.35 7.37
CA HIS A 17 6.02 -9.60 7.79
C HIS A 17 4.51 -9.63 7.52
N TYR A 18 4.00 -8.73 6.68
CA TYR A 18 2.59 -8.73 6.30
C TYR A 18 2.18 -10.08 5.67
N GLN A 19 1.05 -10.60 6.10
CA GLN A 19 0.48 -11.86 5.61
C GLN A 19 -0.92 -11.69 5.03
N SER A 20 -1.82 -10.96 5.70
CA SER A 20 -3.19 -10.77 5.22
C SER A 20 -3.91 -9.62 5.92
N GLY A 21 -5.08 -9.25 5.38
CA GLY A 21 -5.97 -8.26 5.98
C GLY A 21 -5.68 -6.83 5.50
N VAL A 22 -6.43 -5.85 6.01
CA VAL A 22 -6.18 -4.45 5.68
C VAL A 22 -5.04 -3.93 6.55
N PHE A 23 -3.91 -3.68 5.89
CA PHE A 23 -2.70 -3.15 6.49
C PHE A 23 -2.91 -1.71 6.98
N SER A 24 -2.73 -1.51 8.28
CA SER A 24 -2.84 -0.23 8.96
C SER A 24 -1.72 -0.14 10.02
N PRO A 25 -0.46 -0.03 9.59
CA PRO A 25 0.69 -0.12 10.46
C PRO A 25 0.79 1.08 11.41
N THR A 26 1.50 0.85 12.50
CA THR A 26 1.92 1.88 13.45
C THR A 26 3.40 2.24 13.29
N ASP A 27 4.16 1.44 12.53
CA ASP A 27 5.61 1.50 12.41
C ASP A 27 6.12 1.93 11.02
N CYS A 28 5.43 2.84 10.35
CA CYS A 28 5.92 3.45 9.11
C CYS A 28 5.97 4.98 9.16
N GLY A 29 6.99 5.56 8.55
CA GLY A 29 7.14 7.00 8.37
C GLY A 29 6.64 7.43 7.00
N THR A 30 7.24 8.51 6.49
CA THR A 30 6.96 9.05 5.15
C THR A 30 8.24 9.19 4.31
N ASN A 31 9.32 8.53 4.72
CA ASN A 31 10.57 8.48 3.95
C ASN A 31 10.52 7.27 3.02
N GLN A 32 9.99 7.46 1.81
CA GLN A 32 9.77 6.34 0.89
C GLN A 32 11.10 5.71 0.46
N ASN A 33 11.13 4.38 0.47
CA ASN A 33 12.30 3.57 0.15
C ASN A 33 11.98 2.37 -0.76
N HIS A 34 10.71 2.15 -1.06
CA HIS A 34 10.25 0.99 -1.82
C HIS A 34 9.17 1.38 -2.83
N ALA A 35 9.26 0.84 -4.03
CA ALA A 35 8.28 1.07 -5.09
C ALA A 35 7.34 -0.13 -5.23
N VAL A 36 6.04 0.15 -5.37
CA VAL A 36 4.98 -0.85 -5.56
C VAL A 36 3.96 -0.34 -6.58
N THR A 37 3.01 -1.17 -6.98
CA THR A 37 1.96 -0.78 -7.94
C THR A 37 0.58 -0.85 -7.30
N VAL A 38 -0.17 0.24 -7.34
CA VAL A 38 -1.61 0.23 -7.06
C VAL A 38 -2.32 -0.35 -8.26
N VAL A 39 -3.05 -1.45 -8.04
CA VAL A 39 -3.79 -2.17 -9.10
C VAL A 39 -5.31 -2.11 -8.89
N GLY A 40 -5.77 -1.60 -7.75
CA GLY A 40 -7.19 -1.46 -7.46
C GLY A 40 -7.47 -0.79 -6.12
N TYR A 41 -8.74 -0.68 -5.78
CA TYR A 41 -9.23 -0.27 -4.48
C TYR A 41 -10.52 -1.02 -4.16
N GLY A 42 -10.93 -1.00 -2.90
CA GLY A 42 -12.17 -1.62 -2.49
C GLY A 42 -12.64 -1.17 -1.11
N THR A 43 -13.66 -1.85 -0.63
CA THR A 43 -14.20 -1.70 0.72
C THR A 43 -14.50 -3.09 1.24
N THR A 44 -14.01 -3.40 2.45
CA THR A 44 -14.32 -4.65 3.15
C THR A 44 -15.77 -4.64 3.65
N GLU A 45 -16.29 -5.80 4.06
CA GLU A 45 -17.66 -5.95 4.55
C GLU A 45 -17.95 -5.08 5.78
N ASP A 46 -16.95 -4.85 6.63
CA ASP A 46 -17.02 -3.97 7.80
C ASP A 46 -16.92 -2.46 7.47
N GLY A 47 -16.82 -2.11 6.18
CA GLY A 47 -16.75 -0.72 5.71
C GLY A 47 -15.34 -0.13 5.61
N THR A 48 -14.29 -0.89 5.91
CA THR A 48 -12.90 -0.42 5.79
C THR A 48 -12.49 -0.28 4.33
N LYS A 49 -12.11 0.94 3.93
CA LYS A 49 -11.65 1.23 2.57
C LYS A 49 -10.16 0.89 2.43
N TYR A 50 -9.77 0.25 1.34
CA TYR A 50 -8.37 -0.13 1.08
C TYR A 50 -7.92 0.08 -0.38
N TRP A 51 -6.63 0.30 -0.56
CA TRP A 51 -5.92 0.22 -1.84
C TRP A 51 -5.36 -1.19 -1.98
N LEU A 52 -5.46 -1.76 -3.18
CA LEU A 52 -4.84 -3.04 -3.51
C LEU A 52 -3.50 -2.80 -4.18
N LEU A 53 -2.44 -3.24 -3.53
CA LEU A 53 -1.06 -3.13 -3.98
C LEU A 53 -0.57 -4.47 -4.49
N LYS A 54 0.22 -4.43 -5.56
CA LYS A 54 1.05 -5.54 -6.04
C LYS A 54 2.51 -5.28 -5.65
N ASN A 55 3.14 -6.25 -5.00
CA ASN A 55 4.55 -6.21 -4.58
C ASN A 55 5.40 -7.19 -5.42
N GLN A 56 6.72 -7.05 -5.32
CA GLN A 56 7.73 -7.80 -6.07
C GLN A 56 8.56 -8.75 -5.18
N TRP A 57 8.02 -9.19 -4.04
CA TRP A 57 8.70 -10.09 -3.09
C TRP A 57 8.23 -11.56 -3.18
N GLY A 58 7.60 -11.93 -4.29
CA GLY A 58 7.08 -13.27 -4.52
C GLY A 58 5.72 -13.52 -3.85
N GLU A 59 5.14 -14.68 -4.14
CA GLU A 59 3.78 -15.04 -3.72
C GLU A 59 3.70 -15.44 -2.24
N SER A 60 4.82 -15.79 -1.61
CA SER A 60 4.89 -16.14 -0.19
C SER A 60 4.72 -14.95 0.76
N TRP A 61 4.80 -13.72 0.24
CA TRP A 61 4.61 -12.51 1.02
C TRP A 61 3.19 -11.97 0.83
N GLY A 62 2.53 -11.59 1.92
CA GLY A 62 1.16 -11.07 1.87
C GLY A 62 0.15 -12.06 1.29
N GLU A 63 -0.88 -11.52 0.65
CA GLU A 63 -1.95 -12.30 0.03
C GLU A 63 -1.55 -12.64 -1.41
N ASN A 64 -0.74 -13.70 -1.60
CA ASN A 64 -0.19 -14.10 -2.90
C ASN A 64 0.62 -12.98 -3.59
N GLY A 65 1.44 -12.25 -2.84
CA GLY A 65 2.23 -11.11 -3.35
C GLY A 65 1.46 -9.77 -3.39
N TYR A 66 0.21 -9.76 -2.94
CA TYR A 66 -0.62 -8.56 -2.85
C TYR A 66 -0.80 -8.09 -1.41
N MET A 67 -1.11 -6.81 -1.26
CA MET A 67 -1.42 -6.20 0.03
C MET A 67 -2.62 -5.27 -0.10
N LYS A 68 -3.53 -5.36 0.86
CA LYS A 68 -4.56 -4.33 1.06
C LYS A 68 -4.01 -3.31 2.06
N ILE A 69 -3.89 -2.05 1.70
CA ILE A 69 -3.48 -0.98 2.62
C ILE A 69 -4.63 -0.02 2.86
N SER A 70 -4.83 0.38 4.11
CA SER A 70 -5.92 1.29 4.49
C SER A 70 -5.88 2.60 3.69
N LEU A 71 -7.03 3.02 3.16
CA LEU A 71 -7.20 4.37 2.59
C LEU A 71 -7.10 5.46 3.66
N ARG A 72 -7.29 5.08 4.93
CA ARG A 72 -7.50 6.00 6.02
C ARG A 72 -6.17 6.29 6.71
N ASP A 73 -5.68 7.49 6.49
CA ASP A 73 -5.13 8.29 7.57
C ASP A 73 -5.71 9.69 7.43
N ALA A 74 -6.86 9.94 8.06
CA ALA A 74 -7.68 11.15 7.83
C ALA A 74 -6.97 12.45 8.25
N GLY A 75 -5.74 12.39 8.77
CA GLY A 75 -4.89 13.52 9.10
C GLY A 75 -3.54 13.57 8.39
N ALA A 76 -3.13 12.55 7.62
CA ALA A 76 -1.82 12.53 6.96
C ALA A 76 -1.96 12.83 5.45
N PRO A 77 -1.58 14.02 4.97
CA PRO A 77 -1.73 14.39 3.55
C PRO A 77 -0.97 13.47 2.58
N GLY A 78 0.01 12.69 3.06
CA GLY A 78 0.74 11.70 2.26
C GLY A 78 0.14 10.30 2.21
N GLY A 79 -0.97 10.03 2.90
CA GLY A 79 -1.52 8.69 3.07
C GLY A 79 -0.64 7.77 3.94
N VAL A 80 -1.14 6.56 4.21
CA VAL A 80 -0.44 5.55 5.03
C VAL A 80 0.95 5.25 4.44
N CYS A 81 2.00 5.33 5.25
CA CYS A 81 3.39 5.13 4.83
C CYS A 81 3.85 6.02 3.66
N GLY A 82 3.21 7.18 3.47
CA GLY A 82 3.53 8.13 2.40
C GLY A 82 3.12 7.67 1.00
N LEU A 83 2.19 6.71 0.87
CA LEU A 83 1.79 6.07 -0.39
C LEU A 83 1.26 7.04 -1.47
N ALA A 84 0.77 8.21 -1.08
CA ALA A 84 0.20 9.22 -1.96
C ALA A 84 1.17 10.38 -2.27
N GLN A 85 2.42 10.36 -1.79
CA GLN A 85 3.36 11.46 -2.02
C GLN A 85 3.97 11.42 -3.43
N TYR A 86 4.29 10.24 -3.94
CA TYR A 86 4.87 10.06 -5.28
C TYR A 86 4.10 8.99 -6.03
N ALA A 87 3.21 9.43 -6.92
CA ALA A 87 2.41 8.57 -7.77
C ALA A 87 2.64 8.91 -9.24
N LEU A 88 2.92 7.89 -10.05
CA LEU A 88 3.31 8.03 -11.46
C LEU A 88 2.54 7.02 -12.30
N TYR A 89 2.15 7.44 -13.49
CA TYR A 89 1.47 6.58 -14.45
C TYR A 89 1.89 6.95 -15.89
N PRO A 90 2.02 5.96 -16.79
CA PRO A 90 2.31 6.24 -18.19
C PRO A 90 1.08 6.81 -18.89
N THR A 91 1.33 7.65 -19.91
CA THR A 91 0.31 8.14 -20.85
C THR A 91 0.57 7.54 -22.22
N ALA A 92 -0.49 7.28 -22.99
CA ALA A 92 -0.44 6.68 -24.32
C ALA A 92 -0.95 7.65 -25.37
#